data_AF-A0A2U2DWG4-F1
#
_entry.id   AF-A0A2U2DWG4-F1
#
_cell.length_a   1.000
_cell.length_b   1.000
_cell.length_c   1.000
_cell.angle_alpha   90.00
_cell.angle_beta   90.00
_cell.angle_gamma   90.00
#
_symmetry.space_group_name_H-M   'P 1'
#
loop_
_entity.id
_entity.type
_entity.pdbx_description
1 polymer ?
#
loop_
_entity_poly.entity_id
_entity_poly.type
_entity_poly.pdbx_seq_one_letter_code
_entity_poly.pdbx_strand_id
1 'polypeptide(L)' 'MTQVDSASDGRVANNAVRHQYRVLSDDEKAQMVAIKDKGLELLSLIDAAGSSRELSIAKTKTEEAVMWAVKHITA' A
#
# COMPACT_ATOMS: atom_id res chain seq x y z
N MET A 1 18.33 -6.31 -7.17
CA MET A 1 17.48 -5.89 -6.05
C MET A 1 16.37 -6.93 -5.92
N THR A 2 16.36 -7.78 -4.90
CA THR A 2 15.35 -8.83 -4.73
C THR A 2 14.04 -8.16 -4.31
N GLN A 3 13.14 -7.97 -5.25
CA GLN A 3 11.83 -7.36 -5.00
C GLN A 3 10.93 -8.42 -4.36
N VAL A 4 10.60 -8.25 -3.07
CA VAL A 4 9.66 -9.12 -2.39
C VAL A 4 8.25 -8.72 -2.81
N ASP A 5 7.57 -9.61 -3.52
CA ASP A 5 6.17 -9.41 -3.92
C ASP A 5 5.31 -9.21 -2.66
N SER A 6 4.55 -8.11 -2.64
CA SER A 6 3.60 -7.85 -1.57
C SER A 6 2.52 -8.91 -1.50
N ALA A 7 2.14 -9.63 -2.56
CA ALA A 7 1.16 -10.70 -2.44
C ALA A 7 1.76 -12.01 -1.87
N SER A 8 3.09 -12.15 -1.84
CA SER A 8 3.76 -13.39 -1.47
C SER A 8 3.92 -13.57 0.04
N ASP A 9 3.87 -14.83 0.49
CA ASP A 9 4.18 -15.25 1.86
C ASP A 9 5.67 -15.12 2.19
N GLY A 10 6.52 -14.81 1.20
CA GLY A 10 7.93 -14.48 1.37
C GLY A 10 8.19 -13.29 2.32
N ARG A 11 7.16 -12.52 2.67
CA ARG A 11 7.21 -11.47 3.70
C ARG A 11 7.49 -11.99 5.12
N VAL A 12 7.22 -13.26 5.41
CA VAL A 12 7.41 -13.86 6.75
C VAL A 12 8.84 -14.38 6.97
N ALA A 13 9.61 -14.64 5.91
CA ALA A 13 10.90 -15.31 5.98
C ALA A 13 12.09 -14.43 6.40
N ASN A 14 11.99 -13.09 6.26
CA ASN A 14 13.10 -12.18 6.52
C ASN A 14 12.99 -11.57 7.92
N ASN A 15 13.50 -12.27 8.95
CA ASN A 15 13.30 -11.79 10.30
C ASN A 15 14.39 -12.16 11.32
N ALA A 16 15.26 -11.20 11.64
CA ALA A 16 16.25 -11.28 12.72
C ALA A 16 15.80 -10.62 14.05
N VAL A 17 14.69 -9.86 14.08
CA VAL A 17 14.30 -9.05 15.26
C VAL A 17 12.79 -8.77 15.45
N ARG A 18 11.87 -9.28 14.62
CA ARG A 18 10.42 -8.96 14.69
C ARG A 18 9.58 -10.16 15.12
N HIS A 19 8.58 -9.97 15.94
CA HIS A 19 7.71 -11.05 16.41
C HIS A 19 6.66 -11.36 15.32
N GLN A 20 6.87 -12.41 14.52
CA GLN A 20 5.94 -13.10 13.60
C GLN A 20 4.91 -12.23 12.82
N TYR A 21 5.05 -12.15 11.50
CA TYR A 21 4.00 -11.61 10.63
C TYR A 21 2.83 -12.60 10.50
N ARG A 22 1.60 -12.10 10.65
CA ARG A 22 0.37 -12.82 10.30
C ARG A 22 0.36 -13.13 8.80
N VAL A 23 0.07 -14.37 8.44
CA VAL A 23 -0.20 -14.75 7.05
C VAL A 23 -1.59 -14.22 6.69
N LEU A 24 -1.66 -13.44 5.62
CA LEU A 24 -2.92 -12.91 5.10
C LEU A 24 -3.65 -13.99 4.32
N SER A 25 -4.99 -14.00 4.40
CA SER A 25 -5.82 -14.78 3.49
C SER A 25 -5.68 -14.25 2.05
N ASP A 26 -6.11 -15.05 1.08
CA ASP A 26 -6.12 -14.63 -0.33
C ASP A 26 -7.02 -13.41 -0.55
N ASP A 27 -8.15 -13.34 0.17
CA ASP A 27 -9.05 -12.17 0.14
C ASP A 27 -8.37 -10.92 0.69
N GLU A 28 -7.63 -11.03 1.80
CA GLU A 28 -6.90 -9.92 2.40
C GLU A 28 -5.75 -9.45 1.49
N LYS A 29 -5.06 -10.39 0.83
CA LYS A 29 -4.04 -10.06 -0.19
C LYS A 29 -4.68 -9.31 -1.35
N ALA A 30 -5.80 -9.80 -1.89
CA ALA A 30 -6.52 -9.15 -2.98
C ALA A 30 -7.00 -7.75 -2.59
N GLN A 31 -7.56 -7.59 -1.39
CA GLN A 31 -8.03 -6.30 -0.90
C GLN A 31 -6.87 -5.30 -0.72
N MET A 32 -5.75 -5.73 -0.15
CA MET A 32 -4.55 -4.90 0.00
C MET A 32 -4.03 -4.43 -1.37
N VAL A 33 -3.96 -5.33 -2.35
CA VAL A 33 -3.51 -5.01 -3.72
C VAL A 33 -4.47 -4.01 -4.36
N ALA A 34 -5.77 -4.27 -4.31
CA ALA A 34 -6.79 -3.38 -4.89
C ALA A 34 -6.70 -1.95 -4.31
N ILE A 35 -6.48 -1.80 -3.00
CA ILE A 35 -6.32 -0.49 -2.37
C ILE A 35 -5.07 0.23 -2.88
N LYS A 36 -3.95 -0.47 -3.02
CA LYS A 36 -2.71 0.12 -3.55
C LYS A 36 -2.86 0.54 -5.01
N ASP A 37 -3.46 -0.32 -5.83
CA ASP A 37 -3.66 -0.05 -7.25
C ASP A 37 -4.58 1.16 -7.46
N LYS A 38 -5.68 1.24 -6.69
CA LYS A 38 -6.60 2.38 -6.75
C LYS A 38 -6.00 3.66 -6.17
N GLY A 39 -5.15 3.55 -5.15
CA GLY A 39 -4.36 4.67 -4.64
C GLY A 39 -3.42 5.24 -5.71
N LEU A 40 -2.69 4.37 -6.41
CA LEU A 40 -1.79 4.76 -7.49
C LEU A 40 -2.54 5.37 -8.68
N GLU A 41 -3.70 4.80 -9.05
CA GLU A 41 -4.57 5.35 -10.09
C GLU A 41 -5.00 6.78 -9.75
N LEU A 42 -5.47 7.02 -8.51
CA LEU A 42 -5.86 8.36 -8.07
C LEU A 42 -4.68 9.34 -8.06
N LEU A 43 -3.52 8.93 -7.56
CA LEU A 43 -2.32 9.78 -7.59
C LEU A 43 -1.96 10.19 -9.02
N SER A 44 -2.02 9.24 -9.96
CA SER A 44 -1.76 9.49 -11.38
C SER A 44 -2.74 10.50 -11.99
N LEU A 45 -4.02 10.42 -11.62
CA LEU A 45 -5.04 11.41 -12.05
C LEU A 45 -4.78 12.79 -11.45
N ILE A 46 -4.35 12.88 -10.19
CA ILE A 46 -4.00 14.15 -9.54
C ILE A 46 -2.75 14.76 -10.19
N ASP A 47 -1.75 13.94 -10.52
CA ASP A 47 -0.55 14.38 -11.26
C ASP A 47 -0.89 14.93 -12.65
N ALA A 48 -1.78 14.24 -13.38
CA ALA A 48 -2.22 14.69 -14.71
C ALA A 48 -3.00 16.01 -14.68
N ALA A 49 -3.61 16.38 -13.55
CA ALA A 49 -4.31 17.65 -13.37
C ALA A 49 -3.37 18.86 -13.20
N GLY A 50 -2.05 18.63 -13.01
CA GLY A 50 -1.04 19.68 -12.93
C GLY A 50 -0.47 19.88 -11.53
N SER A 51 -0.15 21.12 -11.17
CA SER A 51 0.50 21.44 -9.89
C SER A 51 -0.11 22.67 -9.23
N SER A 52 -0.64 22.46 -8.02
CA SER A 52 -1.14 23.52 -7.15
C SER A 52 -0.99 23.08 -5.68
N ARG A 53 -1.21 24.00 -4.73
CA ARG A 53 -1.17 23.66 -3.30
C ARG A 53 -2.23 22.62 -2.93
N GLU A 54 -3.43 22.75 -3.50
CA GLU A 54 -4.56 21.85 -3.28
C GLU A 54 -4.24 20.44 -3.79
N LEU A 55 -3.63 20.33 -4.98
CA LEU A 55 -3.22 19.05 -5.54
C LEU A 55 -2.10 18.40 -4.71
N SER A 56 -1.14 19.18 -4.18
CA SER A 56 -0.12 18.65 -3.26
C SER A 56 -0.75 18.07 -1.99
N ILE A 57 -1.73 18.76 -1.40
CA ILE A 57 -2.46 18.26 -0.22
C ILE A 57 -3.24 16.99 -0.57
N ALA A 58 -3.90 16.96 -1.74
CA ALA A 58 -4.65 15.80 -2.20
C ALA A 58 -3.77 14.55 -2.36
N LYS A 59 -2.55 14.69 -2.90
CA LYS A 59 -1.58 13.59 -3.02
C LYS A 59 -1.19 13.05 -1.64
N THR A 60 -0.76 13.92 -0.72
CA THR A 60 -0.39 13.51 0.64
C THR A 60 -1.53 12.80 1.36
N LYS A 61 -2.77 13.30 1.21
CA LYS A 61 -3.94 12.67 1.84
C LYS A 61 -4.31 11.33 1.21
N THR A 62 -4.09 11.17 -0.09
CA THR A 62 -4.28 9.90 -0.79
C THR A 62 -3.28 8.86 -0.29
N GLU A 63 -1.99 9.22 -0.20
CA GLU A 63 -0.94 8.34 0.34
C GLU A 63 -1.22 7.94 1.79
N GLU A 64 -1.62 8.89 2.63
CA GLU A 64 -1.96 8.64 4.03
C GLU A 64 -3.17 7.68 4.15
N ALA A 65 -4.22 7.89 3.35
CA ALA A 65 -5.39 7.02 3.33
C ALA A 65 -5.03 5.58 2.93
N VAL A 66 -4.24 5.41 1.86
CA VAL A 66 -3.76 4.10 1.39
C VAL A 66 -2.94 3.42 2.47
N MET A 67 -2.04 4.15 3.13
CA MET A 67 -1.19 3.62 4.19
C MET A 67 -2.01 3.09 5.37
N TRP A 68 -2.96 3.88 5.88
CA TRP A 68 -3.80 3.46 7.01
C TRP A 68 -4.71 2.28 6.68
N ALA A 69 -5.28 2.26 5.47
CA ALA A 69 -6.13 1.15 5.03
C ALA A 69 -5.33 -0.16 4.86
N VAL A 70 -4.14 -0.10 4.24
CA VAL A 70 -3.24 -1.26 4.14
C VAL A 70 -2.80 -1.73 5.52
N LYS A 71 -2.45 -0.80 6.41
CA LYS A 71 -2.06 -1.12 7.79
C LYS A 71 -3.16 -1.90 8.51
N HIS A 72 -4.43 -1.51 8.36
CA HIS A 72 -5.55 -2.24 8.95
C HIS A 72 -5.63 -3.69 8.47
N ILE A 73 -5.45 -3.92 7.16
CA ILE A 73 -5.48 -5.27 6.58
C ILE A 73 -4.28 -6.10 7.07
N THR A 74 -3.09 -5.51 7.14
CA THR A 74 -1.85 -6.22 7.45
C THR A 74 -1.50 -6.30 8.94
N ALA A 75 -2.34 -5.73 9.82
CA ALA A 75 -2.11 -5.70 11.26
C ALA A 75 -2.18 -7.10 11.90
#